data_AF-A0A212KDC3-F1
#
_entry.id   AF-A0A212KDC3-F1
#
_cell.length_a   1.000
_cell.length_b   1.000
_cell.length_c   1.000
_cell.angle_alpha   90.00
_cell.angle_beta   90.00
_cell.angle_gamma   90.00
#
_symmetry.space_group_name_H-M   'P 1'
#
loop_
_entity.id
_entity.type
_entity.pdbx_description
1 polymer ?
#
loop_
_entity_poly.entity_id
_entity_poly.type
_entity_poly.pdbx_seq_one_letter_code
_entity_poly.pdbx_strand_id
1 'polypeptide(L)' 'MLEPTAHTPDDPETLHRIIADLSGRLAVAEAGLVAKALEIETMKVQLARLRHQQFGRSSEKLTRQIEQLELGREDLEAD' A
#
# COMPACT_ATOMS: atom_id res chain seq x y z
N MET A 1 5.04 42.61 -4.16
CA MET A 1 3.83 42.60 -3.33
C MET A 1 3.72 41.19 -2.77
N LEU A 2 3.76 41.00 -1.44
CA LEU A 2 3.51 39.70 -0.84
C LEU A 2 2.02 39.38 -1.03
N GLU A 3 1.73 38.24 -1.65
CA GLU A 3 0.40 37.64 -1.71
C GLU A 3 -0.15 37.44 -0.29
N PRO A 4 -1.46 37.60 -0.07
CA PRO A 4 -2.06 37.57 1.25
C PRO A 4 -1.86 36.18 1.89
N THR A 5 -1.42 36.22 3.14
CA THR A 5 -1.26 35.05 4.01
C THR A 5 -2.46 34.13 3.91
N ALA A 6 -2.21 32.85 3.67
CA ALA A 6 -3.19 31.78 3.88
C ALA A 6 -3.94 32.08 5.19
N HIS A 7 -5.24 32.30 5.09
CA HIS A 7 -6.08 32.57 6.25
C HIS A 7 -6.16 31.27 7.05
N THR A 8 -5.23 31.07 7.98
CA THR A 8 -5.36 30.07 9.02
C THR A 8 -6.65 30.40 9.77
N PRO A 9 -7.60 29.46 9.89
CA PRO A 9 -8.77 29.71 10.71
C PRO A 9 -8.33 29.89 12.16
N ASP A 10 -8.50 31.10 12.69
CA ASP A 10 -8.15 31.44 14.09
C ASP A 10 -9.20 30.95 15.10
N ASP A 11 -10.30 30.36 14.61
CA ASP A 11 -11.36 29.80 15.42
C ASP A 11 -10.99 28.39 15.94
N PRO A 12 -10.91 28.18 17.26
CA PRO A 12 -10.55 26.89 17.85
C PRO A 12 -11.47 25.75 17.41
N GLU A 13 -12.77 26.01 17.21
CA GLU A 13 -13.72 24.97 16.80
C GLU A 13 -13.43 24.48 15.37
N THR A 14 -13.09 25.40 14.47
CA THR A 14 -12.66 25.09 13.11
C THR A 14 -11.33 24.32 13.10
N LEU A 15 -10.37 24.69 13.94
CA LEU A 15 -9.11 23.94 14.08
C LEU A 15 -9.35 22.51 14.59
N HIS A 16 -10.21 22.32 15.60
CA HIS A 16 -10.56 20.99 16.09
C HIS A 16 -11.19 20.11 15.00
N ARG A 17 -12.10 20.68 14.19
CA ARG A 17 -12.70 19.95 13.07
C ARG A 17 -11.67 19.54 12.02
N ILE A 18 -10.72 20.41 11.70
CA ILE A 18 -9.63 20.10 10.77
C ILE A 18 -8.75 18.99 11.33
N ILE A 19 -8.37 19.06 12.61
CA ILE A 19 -7.56 18.02 13.26
C ILE A 19 -8.29 16.67 13.27
N ALA A 20 -9.59 16.66 13.55
CA ALA A 20 -10.40 15.44 13.52
C ALA A 20 -10.46 14.83 12.10
N ASP A 21 -10.67 15.65 11.07
CA ASP A 21 -10.64 15.19 9.66
C ASP A 21 -9.28 14.61 9.28
N LEU A 22 -8.19 15.33 9.58
CA LEU A 22 -6.83 14.89 9.29
C LEU A 22 -6.46 13.60 10.03
N SER A 23 -6.87 13.48 11.29
CA SER A 23 -6.65 12.26 12.09
C SER A 23 -7.41 11.07 11.50
N GLY A 24 -8.65 11.29 11.05
CA GLY A 24 -9.44 10.28 10.36
C GLY A 24 -8.79 9.82 9.05
N ARG A 25 -8.31 10.77 8.24
CA ARG A 25 -7.60 10.49 6.99
C ARG A 25 -6.28 9.75 7.22
N LEU A 26 -5.54 10.12 8.26
CA LEU A 26 -4.31 9.44 8.65
C LEU A 26 -4.59 7.99 9.05
N ALA A 27 -5.59 7.75 9.90
CA ALA A 27 -5.96 6.40 10.32
C ALA A 27 -6.36 5.50 9.13
N VAL A 28 -7.09 6.05 8.15
CA VAL A 28 -7.44 5.32 6.92
C VAL A 28 -6.20 5.01 6.09
N ALA A 29 -5.28 5.98 5.94
CA ALA A 29 -4.03 5.77 5.20
C ALA A 29 -3.14 4.70 5.87
N GLU A 30 -2.98 4.77 7.19
CA GLU A 30 -2.23 3.77 7.97
C GLU A 30 -2.83 2.37 7.83
N ALA A 31 -4.16 2.24 7.90
CA ALA A 31 -4.84 0.97 7.66
C ALA A 31 -4.59 0.43 6.24
N GLY A 32 -4.59 1.31 5.24
CA GLY A 32 -4.25 0.96 3.86
C GLY A 32 -2.82 0.44 3.72
N LEU A 33 -1.85 1.08 4.37
CA LEU A 33 -0.45 0.64 4.37
C LEU A 33 -0.29 -0.75 5.02
N VAL A 34 -0.96 -0.99 6.14
CA VAL A 34 -0.95 -2.30 6.80
C VAL A 34 -1.55 -3.38 5.89
N ALA A 35 -2.66 -3.07 5.20
CA ALA A 35 -3.29 -4.01 4.27
C ALA A 35 -2.37 -4.37 3.09
N LYS A 36 -1.73 -3.36 2.45
CA LYS A 36 -0.75 -3.58 1.39
C LYS A 36 0.43 -4.42 1.86
N ALA A 37 0.97 -4.14 3.05
CA ALA A 37 2.08 -4.90 3.62
C ALA A 37 1.71 -6.38 3.83
N LEU A 38 0.51 -6.66 4.34
CA LEU A 38 0.03 -8.04 4.52
C LEU A 38 -0.16 -8.77 3.19
N GLU A 39 -0.64 -8.06 2.17
CA GLU A 39 -0.78 -8.61 0.81
C GLU A 39 0.58 -9.00 0.23
N ILE A 40 1.58 -8.13 0.36
CA ILE A 40 2.97 -8.40 -0.05
C ILE A 40 3.52 -9.65 0.67
N GLU A 41 3.33 -9.76 1.99
CA GLU A 41 3.78 -10.95 2.74
C GLU A 41 3.07 -12.22 2.30
N THR A 42 1.78 -12.14 1.99
CA THR A 42 1.01 -13.26 1.46
C THR A 42 1.58 -13.71 0.11
N MET A 43 1.88 -12.77 -0.79
CA MET A 43 2.48 -13.06 -2.09
C MET A 43 3.89 -13.67 -1.94
N LYS A 44 4.71 -13.19 -1.00
CA LYS A 44 6.04 -13.78 -0.69
C LYS A 44 5.93 -15.25 -0.27
N VAL A 45 4.97 -15.59 0.59
CA VAL A 45 4.73 -16.98 1.01
C VAL A 45 4.31 -17.85 -0.17
N GLN A 46 3.43 -17.34 -1.04
CA GLN A 46 3.02 -18.05 -2.26
C GLN A 46 4.21 -18.29 -3.20
N LEU A 47 5.06 -17.28 -3.41
CA LEU A 47 6.27 -17.38 -4.22
C LEU A 47 7.22 -18.46 -3.70
N ALA A 48 7.49 -18.48 -2.39
CA ALA A 48 8.34 -19.50 -1.77
C ALA A 48 7.79 -20.92 -2.01
N ARG A 49 6.47 -21.09 -1.89
CA ARG A 49 5.80 -22.38 -2.15
C ARG A 49 5.92 -22.81 -3.61
N LEU A 50 5.65 -21.92 -4.57
CA LEU A 50 5.70 -22.22 -6.00
C LEU A 50 7.13 -22.57 -6.45
N ARG A 51 8.13 -21.82 -5.97
CA ARG A 51 9.55 -22.09 -6.23
C ARG A 51 9.98 -23.47 -5.72
N HIS A 52 9.47 -23.90 -4.57
CA HIS A 52 9.75 -25.24 -4.04
C HIS A 52 9.12 -26.37 -4.87
N GLN A 53 8.05 -26.09 -5.62
CA GLN A 53 7.30 -27.09 -6.40
C GLN A 53 7.79 -27.24 -7.85
N GLN A 54 8.83 -26.52 -8.28
CA GLN A 54 9.25 -26.47 -9.68
C GLN A 54 10.02 -27.74 -10.14
N PHE A 55 9.32 -28.69 -10.77
CA PHE A 55 9.89 -29.67 -11.72
C PHE A 55 8.85 -30.09 -12.78
N GLY A 56 9.29 -30.38 -14.01
CA GLY A 56 8.46 -30.92 -15.12
C GLY A 56 7.67 -29.87 -15.93
N ARG A 57 6.70 -30.29 -16.75
CA ARG A 57 5.84 -29.42 -17.59
C ARG A 57 5.02 -28.41 -16.76
N SER A 58 4.75 -28.75 -15.50
CA SER A 58 4.23 -27.88 -14.44
C SER A 58 5.16 -26.71 -14.10
N SER A 59 6.48 -26.88 -14.26
CA SER A 59 7.49 -25.86 -13.93
C SER A 59 7.36 -24.61 -14.79
N GLU A 60 7.06 -24.73 -16.09
CA GLU A 60 6.85 -23.56 -16.96
C GLU A 60 5.61 -22.74 -16.54
N LYS A 61 4.52 -23.42 -16.15
CA LYS A 61 3.33 -22.75 -15.61
C LYS A 61 3.62 -22.08 -14.27
N LEU A 62 4.39 -22.75 -13.40
CA LEU A 62 4.82 -22.19 -12.12
C LEU A 62 5.72 -20.96 -12.32
N THR A 63 6.61 -20.97 -13.32
CA THR A 63 7.44 -19.80 -13.67
C THR A 63 6.57 -18.59 -14.02
N ARG A 64 5.59 -18.76 -14.90
CA ARG A 64 4.68 -17.65 -15.26
C ARG A 64 3.90 -17.13 -14.06
N GLN A 65 3.47 -18.02 -13.16
CA GLN A 65 2.74 -17.61 -11.96
C GLN A 65 3.64 -16.86 -10.97
N ILE A 66 4.92 -17.24 -10.86
CA ILE A 66 5.94 -16.52 -10.09
C ILE A 66 6.15 -15.11 -10.66
N GLU A 67 6.34 -14.98 -11.97
CA GLU A 67 6.53 -13.69 -12.65
C GLU A 67 5.34 -12.74 -12.41
N GLN A 68 4.11 -13.24 -12.48
CA GLN A 68 2.91 -12.42 -12.23
C GLN A 68 2.82 -11.96 -10.76
N LEU A 69 3.19 -12.81 -9.80
CA LEU A 69 3.22 -12.45 -8.39
C LEU A 69 4.33 -11.45 -8.07
N GLU A 70 5.47 -11.52 -8.77
CA GLU A 70 6.56 -10.54 -8.64
C GLU A 70 6.13 -9.19 -9.21
N LEU A 71 5.55 -9.16 -10.42
CA LEU A 71 5.05 -7.93 -11.03
C LEU A 71 3.99 -7.24 -10.16
N GLY A 72 3.00 -7.98 -9.67
CA GLY A 72 1.96 -7.40 -8.79
C GLY A 72 2.53 -6.87 -7.47
N ARG A 73 3.62 -7.44 -6.96
CA ARG A 73 4.32 -6.90 -5.79
C ARG A 73 5.08 -5.63 -6.12
N GLU A 74 5.76 -5.57 -7.27
CA GLU A 74 6.45 -4.35 -7.73
C GLU A 74 5.46 -3.19 -7.86
N ASP A 75 4.27 -3.43 -8.42
CA ASP A 75 3.20 -2.43 -8.50
C ASP A 75 2.76 -1.94 -7.11
N LEU A 76 2.54 -2.87 -6.16
CA LEU A 76 2.15 -2.52 -4.79
C LEU A 76 3.24 -1.80 -3.99
N GLU A 77 4.52 -2.08 -4.28
CA GLU A 77 5.68 -1.44 -3.64
C GLU A 77 5.98 -0.04 -4.23
N ALA A 78 5.52 0.24 -5.46
CA ALA A 78 5.68 1.52 -6.14
C ALA A 78 4.61 2.58 -5.79
N ASP A 79 3.45 2.14 -5.29
CA ASP A 79 2.29 2.98 -4.90
C ASP A 79 2.29 3.42 -3.42
#